data_AF-A0A1G7LVK5-F1
#
_entry.id   AF-A0A1G7LVK5-F1
#
_cell.length_a   1.000
_cell.length_b   1.000
_cell.length_c   1.000
_cell.angle_alpha   90.00
_cell.angle_beta   90.00
_cell.angle_gamma   90.00
#
_symmetry.space_group_name_H-M   'P 1'
#
loop_
_entity.id
_entity.type
_entity.pdbx_description
1 polymer ?
#
loop_
_entity_poly.entity_id
_entity_poly.type
_entity_poly.pdbx_seq_one_letter_code
_entity_poly.pdbx_strand_id
1 'polypeptide(L)'
;MPIDLPTEAQWEYAARSRGLNVEHATDSGKIEGSFTEKRNYPVYDTIVGAYPPNPLGIYDMSGGRPEWTNDWLTLYSKEPVVNPRFDSIVSGTVKVIRGFHKLSNSVYIRSSREPEQDGFGGGFRCVCNQKRPIK
;
A
#
# COMPACT_ATOMS: atom_id res chain seq x y z
N MET A 1 9.05 18.46 -8.76
CA MET A 1 7.67 17.98 -8.47
C MET A 1 7.53 17.82 -6.96
N PRO A 2 6.36 18.09 -6.36
CA PRO A 2 6.11 17.81 -4.94
C PRO A 2 6.01 16.29 -4.72
N ILE A 3 7.17 15.63 -4.63
CA ILE A 3 7.32 14.20 -4.39
C ILE A 3 7.28 13.94 -2.89
N ASP A 4 6.49 12.96 -2.47
CA ASP A 4 6.27 12.60 -1.07
C ASP A 4 5.96 11.09 -0.96
N LEU A 5 5.91 10.55 0.27
CA LEU A 5 5.26 9.28 0.52
C LEU A 5 3.74 9.42 0.32
N PRO A 6 3.04 8.35 -0.10
CA PRO A 6 1.59 8.36 -0.14
C PRO A 6 1.02 8.53 1.27
N THR A 7 -0.14 9.18 1.36
CA THR A 7 -0.99 8.98 2.53
C THR A 7 -1.52 7.55 2.54
N GLU A 8 -1.92 7.02 3.70
CA GLU A 8 -2.55 5.71 3.80
C GLU A 8 -3.75 5.59 2.84
N ALA A 9 -4.58 6.63 2.79
CA ALA A 9 -5.75 6.66 1.92
C ALA A 9 -5.38 6.73 0.43
N GLN A 10 -4.33 7.46 0.06
CA GLN A 10 -3.81 7.46 -1.32
C GLN A 10 -3.31 6.07 -1.72
N TRP A 11 -2.58 5.42 -0.82
CA TRP A 11 -2.08 4.06 -1.03
C TRP A 11 -3.23 3.08 -1.25
N GLU A 12 -4.24 3.08 -0.37
CA GLU A 12 -5.38 2.16 -0.48
C GLU A 12 -6.22 2.44 -1.74
N TYR A 13 -6.47 3.71 -2.07
CA TYR A 13 -7.20 4.09 -3.28
C TYR A 13 -6.51 3.59 -4.55
N ALA A 14 -5.18 3.67 -4.59
CA ALA A 14 -4.35 3.14 -5.67
C ALA A 14 -4.40 1.60 -5.70
N ALA A 15 -4.21 0.93 -4.56
CA ALA A 15 -4.24 -0.54 -4.43
C ALA A 15 -5.56 -1.12 -4.92
N ARG A 16 -6.67 -0.50 -4.50
CA ARG A 16 -8.04 -0.88 -4.83
C ARG A 16 -8.52 -0.33 -6.16
N SER A 17 -7.62 0.09 -7.05
CA SER A 17 -7.96 0.56 -8.39
C SER A 17 -9.10 1.59 -8.43
N ARG A 18 -8.92 2.69 -7.69
CA ARG A 18 -9.92 3.76 -7.47
C ARG A 18 -11.03 3.39 -6.48
N GLY A 19 -10.71 2.57 -5.48
CA GLY A 19 -11.62 2.26 -4.36
C GLY A 19 -12.61 1.12 -4.61
N LEU A 20 -12.37 0.26 -5.60
CA LEU A 20 -13.14 -0.97 -5.82
C LEU A 20 -13.12 -1.86 -4.56
N ASN A 21 -14.19 -2.63 -4.36
CA ASN A 21 -14.24 -3.60 -3.27
C ASN A 21 -13.49 -4.89 -3.66
N VAL A 22 -12.16 -4.84 -3.58
CA VAL A 22 -11.25 -5.94 -3.89
C VAL A 22 -10.30 -6.18 -2.72
N GLU A 23 -10.06 -7.44 -2.40
CA GLU A 23 -9.19 -7.80 -1.27
C GLU A 23 -7.70 -7.70 -1.62
N HIS A 24 -7.34 -7.91 -2.89
CA HIS A 24 -5.96 -7.87 -3.35
C HIS A 24 -5.79 -6.92 -4.52
N ALA A 25 -4.64 -6.27 -4.60
CA ALA A 25 -4.25 -5.39 -5.69
C ALA A 25 -3.55 -6.17 -6.81
N THR A 26 -4.20 -7.24 -7.25
CA THR A 26 -3.81 -8.03 -8.43
C THR A 26 -4.68 -7.62 -9.62
N ASP A 27 -4.39 -8.19 -10.78
CA ASP A 27 -5.19 -8.03 -12.01
C ASP A 27 -6.64 -8.53 -11.86
N SER A 28 -6.83 -9.61 -11.08
CA SER A 28 -8.15 -10.22 -10.83
C SER A 28 -8.80 -9.81 -9.51
N GLY A 29 -8.10 -9.08 -8.65
CA GLY A 29 -8.55 -8.76 -7.29
C GLY A 29 -8.43 -9.93 -6.30
N LYS A 30 -7.89 -11.07 -6.74
CA LYS A 30 -7.71 -12.32 -5.97
C LYS A 30 -6.26 -12.77 -6.00
N ILE A 31 -5.86 -13.54 -4.98
CA ILE A 31 -4.60 -14.28 -4.99
C ILE A 31 -4.79 -15.56 -5.79
N GLU A 32 -3.98 -15.74 -6.84
CA GLU A 32 -4.04 -16.89 -7.74
C GLU A 32 -2.65 -17.48 -7.98
N GLY A 33 -2.64 -18.76 -8.34
CA GLY A 33 -1.44 -19.56 -8.55
C GLY A 33 -0.88 -20.17 -7.26
N SER A 34 0.20 -20.94 -7.40
CA SER A 34 0.74 -21.78 -6.33
C SER A 34 2.26 -21.93 -6.44
N PHE A 35 2.85 -22.93 -5.80
CA PHE A 35 4.27 -23.24 -6.02
C PHE A 35 4.52 -23.86 -7.41
N THR A 36 3.52 -24.56 -7.95
CA THR A 36 3.60 -25.24 -9.25
C THR A 36 2.95 -24.44 -10.39
N GLU A 37 2.05 -23.52 -10.05
CA GLU A 37 1.35 -22.67 -11.02
C GLU A 37 1.83 -21.22 -10.92
N LYS A 38 1.85 -20.52 -12.05
CA LYS A 38 2.29 -19.12 -12.10
C LYS A 38 1.40 -18.26 -11.18
N ARG A 39 2.01 -17.67 -10.16
CA ARG A 39 1.34 -16.72 -9.27
C ARG A 39 1.08 -15.39 -9.96
N ASN A 40 0.04 -14.68 -9.49
CA ASN A 40 -0.22 -13.29 -9.85
C ASN A 40 0.25 -12.28 -8.79
N TYR A 41 1.01 -12.74 -7.80
CA TYR A 41 1.46 -11.90 -6.68
C TYR A 41 2.84 -12.34 -6.16
N PRO A 42 3.62 -11.40 -5.58
CA PRO A 42 4.91 -11.70 -4.95
C PRO A 42 4.78 -12.32 -3.55
N VAL A 43 5.44 -13.47 -3.34
CA VAL A 43 5.56 -14.16 -2.03
C VAL A 43 6.85 -13.79 -1.29
N TYR A 44 7.88 -13.42 -2.04
CA TYR A 44 9.19 -12.99 -1.54
C TYR A 44 9.63 -11.72 -2.28
N ASP A 45 10.80 -11.21 -1.93
CA ASP A 45 11.43 -10.14 -2.68
C ASP A 45 11.66 -10.57 -4.13
N THR A 46 11.11 -9.79 -5.03
CA THR A 46 11.22 -9.97 -6.47
C THR A 46 11.56 -8.63 -7.10
N ILE A 47 11.97 -8.67 -8.37
CA ILE A 47 12.08 -7.47 -9.19
C ILE A 47 10.68 -6.85 -9.31
N VAL A 48 10.59 -5.54 -9.11
CA VAL A 48 9.34 -4.79 -9.24
C VAL A 48 8.72 -5.04 -10.62
N GLY A 49 7.43 -5.35 -10.65
CA GLY A 49 6.69 -5.60 -11.89
C GLY A 49 6.85 -7.01 -12.46
N ALA A 50 7.40 -7.96 -11.70
CA ALA A 50 7.46 -9.37 -12.11
C ALA A 50 6.08 -10.04 -12.20
N TYR A 51 5.08 -9.50 -11.50
CA TYR A 51 3.71 -10.00 -11.46
C TYR A 51 2.74 -9.04 -12.15
N PRO A 52 1.56 -9.50 -12.59
CA PRO A 52 0.56 -8.63 -13.19
C PRO A 52 0.20 -7.44 -12.26
N PRO A 53 0.01 -6.23 -12.81
CA PRO A 53 -0.40 -5.08 -12.01
C PRO A 53 -1.91 -5.15 -11.69
N ASN A 54 -2.35 -4.32 -10.75
CA ASN A 54 -3.77 -4.03 -10.64
C ASN A 54 -4.30 -3.30 -11.90
N PRO A 55 -5.64 -3.15 -12.08
CA PRO A 55 -6.23 -2.45 -13.22
C PRO A 55 -5.74 -1.02 -13.52
N LEU A 56 -5.05 -0.36 -12.59
CA LEU A 56 -4.42 0.95 -12.82
C LEU A 56 -2.98 0.86 -13.35
N GLY A 57 -2.45 -0.35 -13.57
CA GLY A 57 -1.06 -0.55 -13.95
C GLY A 57 -0.09 -0.39 -12.77
N ILE A 58 -0.58 -0.47 -11.54
CA ILE A 58 0.25 -0.34 -10.34
C ILE A 58 0.61 -1.72 -9.82
N TYR A 59 1.92 -1.98 -9.74
CA TYR A 59 2.49 -3.28 -9.41
C TYR A 59 2.73 -3.46 -7.91
N ASP A 60 2.74 -4.72 -7.49
CA ASP A 60 3.27 -5.20 -6.21
C ASP A 60 2.62 -4.57 -4.96
N MET A 61 1.33 -4.21 -5.06
CA MET A 61 0.58 -3.65 -3.93
C MET A 61 -0.05 -4.72 -3.02
N SER A 62 -0.06 -6.00 -3.42
CA SER A 62 -0.45 -7.15 -2.59
C SER A 62 0.69 -8.16 -2.52
N GLY A 63 1.48 -8.11 -1.44
CA GLY A 63 2.68 -8.93 -1.26
C GLY A 63 3.96 -8.10 -1.30
N GLY A 64 5.10 -8.75 -1.56
CA GLY A 64 6.40 -8.09 -1.64
C GLY A 64 6.89 -7.58 -0.29
N ARG A 65 7.24 -6.29 -0.21
CA ARG A 65 7.67 -5.64 1.04
C ARG A 65 6.58 -4.74 1.61
N PRO A 66 6.49 -4.60 2.95
CA PRO A 66 5.61 -3.59 3.54
C PRO A 66 6.04 -2.21 3.07
N GLU A 67 5.07 -1.39 2.68
CA GLU A 67 5.34 -0.05 2.15
C GLU A 67 4.98 1.03 3.17
N TRP A 68 5.94 1.90 3.46
CA TRP A 68 5.72 3.08 4.30
C TRP A 68 4.73 4.06 3.69
N THR A 69 3.89 4.63 4.55
CA THR A 69 3.00 5.76 4.24
C THR A 69 3.30 6.93 5.17
N ASN A 70 2.83 8.13 4.81
CA ASN A 70 3.12 9.33 5.58
C ASN A 70 2.31 9.43 6.89
N ASP A 71 1.23 8.66 7.02
CA ASP A 71 0.30 8.74 8.13
C ASP A 71 0.84 8.07 9.40
N TRP A 72 0.61 8.72 10.53
CA TRP A 72 0.69 8.09 11.85
C TRP A 72 -0.53 7.20 12.07
N LEU A 73 -0.34 6.09 12.78
CA LEU A 73 -1.44 5.18 13.06
C LEU A 73 -2.48 5.86 13.97
N THR A 74 -3.69 5.97 13.45
CA THR A 74 -4.85 6.49 14.18
C THR A 74 -6.09 5.66 13.89
N LEU A 75 -7.12 5.83 14.74
CA LEU A 75 -8.43 5.22 14.54
C LEU A 75 -9.20 5.93 13.43
N TYR A 76 -9.94 5.17 12.65
CA TYR A 76 -10.84 5.76 11.66
C TYR A 76 -12.04 6.44 12.32
N SER A 77 -12.42 7.58 11.77
CA SER A 77 -13.72 8.20 12.05
C SER A 77 -14.82 7.46 11.31
N LYS A 78 -16.04 7.49 11.86
CA LYS A 78 -17.25 7.04 11.14
C LYS A 78 -17.66 8.01 10.03
N GLU A 79 -17.31 9.29 10.19
CA GLU A 79 -17.65 10.33 9.22
C GLU A 79 -16.73 10.28 8.01
N PRO A 80 -17.26 10.49 6.80
CA PRO A 80 -16.44 10.56 5.59
C PRO A 80 -15.50 11.78 5.65
N VAL A 81 -14.25 11.58 5.22
CA VAL A 81 -13.23 12.63 5.16
C VAL A 81 -12.70 12.74 3.74
N VAL A 82 -12.54 13.97 3.26
CA VAL A 82 -11.97 14.25 1.94
C VAL A 82 -10.45 14.39 2.06
N ASN A 83 -9.69 13.58 1.31
CA ASN A 83 -8.23 13.55 1.32
C ASN A 83 -7.64 13.47 2.75
N PRO A 84 -8.00 12.44 3.54
CA PRO A 84 -7.53 12.33 4.91
C PRO A 84 -6.00 12.28 4.95
N ARG A 85 -5.45 13.02 5.92
CA ARG A 85 -4.03 13.12 6.23
C ARG A 85 -3.84 13.08 7.73
N PHE A 86 -3.03 12.14 8.19
CA PHE A 86 -2.68 11.98 9.59
C PHE A 86 -1.16 12.03 9.79
N ASP A 87 -0.47 12.85 9.00
CA ASP A 87 0.99 13.08 9.03
C ASP A 87 1.44 14.02 10.18
N SER A 88 0.51 14.81 10.73
CA SER A 88 0.73 15.76 11.83
C SER A 88 0.27 15.28 13.20
N ILE A 89 -0.43 14.14 13.29
CA ILE A 89 -0.96 13.59 14.55
C ILE A 89 0.10 12.69 15.20
N VAL A 90 0.77 13.15 16.25
CA VAL A 90 1.91 12.44 16.88
C VAL A 90 1.48 11.50 18.04
N SER A 91 0.28 10.92 18.00
CA SER A 91 -0.19 10.06 19.10
C SER A 91 0.24 8.60 18.90
N GLY A 92 0.98 7.99 19.85
CA GLY A 92 1.28 6.56 19.87
C GLY A 92 2.32 6.03 18.86
N THR A 93 3.25 6.91 18.44
CA THR A 93 4.60 6.71 17.83
C THR A 93 4.83 5.71 16.69
N VAL A 94 3.81 5.19 16.02
CA VAL A 94 4.06 4.30 14.87
C VAL A 94 3.49 4.85 13.56
N LYS A 95 4.30 4.76 12.49
CA LYS A 95 3.89 5.07 11.12
C LYS A 95 3.17 3.88 10.50
N VAL A 96 2.17 4.16 9.67
CA VAL A 96 1.41 3.12 8.97
C VAL A 96 2.24 2.52 7.84
N ILE A 97 2.20 1.19 7.75
CA ILE A 97 2.71 0.40 6.62
C ILE A 97 1.58 -0.41 5.99
N ARG A 98 1.68 -0.64 4.67
CA ARG A 98 0.63 -1.30 3.86
C ARG A 98 1.18 -2.41 2.95
N GLY A 99 0.29 -3.19 2.35
CA GLY A 99 0.57 -4.20 1.31
C GLY A 99 1.07 -5.57 1.79
N PHE A 100 1.88 -5.61 2.86
CA PHE A 100 2.49 -6.85 3.35
C PHE A 100 1.84 -7.36 4.63
N HIS A 101 1.32 -8.59 4.59
CA HIS A 101 0.96 -9.33 5.79
C HIS A 101 1.10 -10.84 5.56
N LYS A 102 1.91 -11.51 6.40
CA LYS A 102 2.21 -12.95 6.32
C LYS A 102 0.98 -13.86 6.24
N LEU A 103 -0.18 -13.40 6.67
CA LEU A 103 -1.40 -14.22 6.74
C LEU A 103 -2.42 -13.96 5.63
N SER A 104 -2.32 -12.87 4.84
CA SER A 104 -3.30 -12.66 3.75
C SER A 104 -2.90 -11.75 2.58
N ASN A 105 -1.88 -10.89 2.65
CA ASN A 105 -1.60 -9.88 1.60
C ASN A 105 -2.82 -9.04 1.18
N SER A 106 -3.77 -8.86 2.10
CA SER A 106 -4.97 -8.06 1.85
C SER A 106 -4.65 -6.57 1.89
N VAL A 107 -5.21 -5.82 0.94
CA VAL A 107 -5.12 -4.35 0.88
C VAL A 107 -5.89 -3.67 2.02
N TYR A 108 -6.70 -4.41 2.77
CA TYR A 108 -7.44 -3.87 3.92
C TYR A 108 -6.62 -3.88 5.21
N ILE A 109 -5.58 -4.72 5.32
CA ILE A 109 -4.82 -4.86 6.57
C ILE A 109 -3.85 -3.71 6.77
N ARG A 110 -4.07 -2.96 7.84
CA ARG A 110 -3.17 -1.90 8.31
C ARG A 110 -2.17 -2.53 9.28
N SER A 111 -0.90 -2.19 9.13
CA SER A 111 0.12 -2.49 10.13
C SER A 111 0.90 -1.22 10.41
N SER A 112 1.77 -1.26 11.40
CA SER A 112 2.48 -0.08 11.87
C SER A 112 3.84 -0.43 12.44
N ARG A 113 4.77 0.51 12.36
CA ARG A 113 6.14 0.36 12.86
C ARG A 113 6.66 1.69 13.38
N GLU A 114 7.60 1.62 14.33
CA GLU A 114 8.39 2.78 14.76
C GLU A 114 9.15 3.34 13.55
N PRO A 115 9.17 4.66 13.33
CA PRO A 115 9.75 5.26 12.12
C PRO A 115 11.26 5.06 12.01
N GLU A 116 11.96 4.92 13.13
CA GLU A 116 13.40 4.63 13.17
C GLU A 116 13.72 3.14 13.02
N GLN A 117 12.72 2.26 12.90
CA GLN A 117 12.95 0.83 12.76
C GLN A 117 13.41 0.48 11.34
N ASP A 118 14.70 0.16 11.22
CA ASP A 118 15.37 -0.32 10.00
C ASP A 118 15.37 -1.87 9.88
N GLY A 119 15.02 -2.58 10.95
CA GLY A 119 14.91 -4.04 10.99
C GLY A 119 13.72 -4.62 10.20
N PHE A 120 13.80 -5.92 9.86
CA PHE A 120 12.79 -6.69 9.09
C PHE A 120 12.58 -6.27 7.62
N GLY A 121 13.27 -5.22 7.17
CA GLY A 121 13.16 -4.64 5.83
C GLY A 121 11.81 -3.95 5.60
N GLY A 122 11.84 -2.89 4.80
CA GLY A 122 10.68 -2.08 4.43
C GLY A 122 10.92 -1.48 3.06
N GLY A 123 9.87 -1.40 2.26
CA GLY A 123 9.84 -0.69 1.00
C GLY A 123 9.10 0.63 1.15
N PHE A 124 9.07 1.38 0.07
CA PHE A 124 8.20 2.53 -0.08
C PHE A 124 7.97 2.78 -1.56
N ARG A 125 6.94 3.56 -1.84
CA ARG A 125 6.74 4.18 -3.15
C ARG A 125 6.51 5.67 -2.95
N CYS A 126 6.75 6.44 -4.00
CA CYS A 126 6.53 7.87 -3.96
C CYS A 126 5.27 8.25 -4.73
N VAL A 127 4.65 9.35 -4.33
CA VAL A 127 3.56 10.01 -5.06
C VAL A 127 3.98 11.42 -5.43
N CYS A 128 3.34 11.97 -6.47
CA CYS A 128 3.45 13.38 -6.80
C CYS A 128 2.13 14.09 -6.48
N ASN A 129 2.13 14.93 -5.44
CA ASN A 129 0.95 15.64 -4.98
C ASN A 129 0.73 16.95 -5.75
N GLN A 130 0.04 16.90 -6.88
CA GLN A 130 -0.26 18.08 -7.68
C GLN A 130 -1.69 18.11 -8.23
N LYS A 131 -2.21 19.32 -8.46
CA LYS A 131 -3.58 19.55 -8.94
C LYS A 131 -3.79 19.24 -10.42
N ARG A 132 -2.71 19.11 -11.20
CA ARG A 132 -2.75 18.90 -12.65
C ARG A 132 -1.96 17.63 -13.00
N PRO A 133 -2.34 16.87 -14.04
CA PRO A 133 -1.59 15.69 -14.46
C PRO A 133 -0.12 16.01 -14.79
N ILE A 134 0.77 15.06 -14.52
CA ILE A 134 2.16 15.11 -15.02
C ILE A 134 2.09 14.99 -16.54
N LYS A 135 2.72 15.91 -17.26
CA LYS A 135 2.91 15.80 -18.72
C LYS A 135 4.17 15.02 -19.02
#